data_AF-A0A3A4PAF7-F1
#
_entry.id   AF-A0A3A4PAF7-F1
#
_cell.length_a   1.000
_cell.length_b   1.000
_cell.length_c   1.000
_cell.angle_alpha   90.00
_cell.angle_beta   90.00
_cell.angle_gamma   90.00
#
_symmetry.space_group_name_H-M   'P 1'
#
loop_
_entity.id
_entity.type
_entity.pdbx_description
1 polymer ?
#
loop_
_entity_poly.entity_id
_entity_poly.type
_entity_poly.pdbx_seq_one_letter_code
_entity_poly.pdbx_strand_id
1 'polypeptide(L)'
;MTIIYISMGVLAAIVIFLYSLPVIRGKRRGRSSAEGEEVRAVRTIQQDSEKVCPVCKTPLSDEDVVYVKTYKAEPEDKVFIKGCSYCYDPNKSRRG
;
A
#
# COMPACT_ATOMS: atom_id res chain seq x y z
N MET A 1 -5.08 3.39 52.68
CA MET A 1 -6.35 3.36 51.94
C MET A 1 -6.24 3.99 50.56
N THR A 2 -5.85 5.26 50.43
CA THR A 2 -5.68 5.96 49.15
C THR A 2 -4.76 5.25 48.15
N ILE A 3 -3.61 4.75 48.61
CA ILE A 3 -2.63 4.02 47.77
C ILE A 3 -3.25 2.75 47.14
N ILE A 4 -4.13 2.05 47.87
CA ILE A 4 -4.80 0.82 47.42
C ILE A 4 -5.83 1.15 46.32
N TYR A 5 -6.54 2.27 46.44
CA TYR A 5 -7.48 2.70 45.40
C TYR A 5 -6.77 3.15 44.12
N ILE A 6 -5.61 3.81 44.24
CA ILE A 6 -4.80 4.22 43.10
C ILE A 6 -4.28 2.99 42.35
N SER A 7 -3.74 1.99 43.06
CA SER A 7 -3.22 0.78 42.41
C SER A 7 -4.33 -0.04 41.73
N MET A 8 -5.51 -0.15 42.35
CA MET A 8 -6.68 -0.79 41.74
C MET A 8 -7.17 -0.07 40.48
N GLY A 9 -7.19 1.26 40.49
CA GLY A 9 -7.57 2.06 39.32
C GLY A 9 -6.61 1.88 38.14
N VAL A 10 -5.31 1.88 38.41
CA VAL A 10 -4.28 1.67 37.38
C VAL A 10 -4.38 0.26 36.77
N LEU A 11 -4.57 -0.76 37.60
CA LEU A 11 -4.73 -2.14 37.11
C LEU A 11 -5.96 -2.29 36.23
N ALA A 12 -7.11 -1.73 36.62
CA ALA A 12 -8.32 -1.76 35.81
C ALA A 12 -8.14 -1.06 34.45
N ALA A 13 -7.49 0.11 34.44
CA ALA A 13 -7.21 0.85 33.20
C ALA A 13 -6.29 0.07 32.24
N ILE A 14 -5.23 -0.58 32.76
CA ILE A 14 -4.32 -1.41 31.95
C ILE A 14 -5.07 -2.58 31.32
N VAL A 15 -5.93 -3.27 32.08
CA VAL A 15 -6.72 -4.42 31.57
C VAL A 15 -7.68 -3.97 30.47
N ILE A 16 -8.41 -2.87 30.67
CA ILE A 16 -9.33 -2.31 29.66
C ILE A 16 -8.56 -1.89 28.40
N PHE A 17 -7.38 -1.29 28.56
CA PHE A 17 -6.53 -0.91 27.45
C PHE A 17 -6.05 -2.13 26.65
N LEU A 18 -5.50 -3.15 27.32
CA LEU A 18 -5.03 -4.37 26.67
C LEU A 18 -6.17 -5.14 25.98
N TYR A 19 -7.37 -5.13 26.55
CA TYR A 19 -8.55 -5.76 25.95
C TYR A 19 -9.07 -5.01 24.71
N SER A 20 -8.92 -3.68 24.68
CA SER A 20 -9.34 -2.85 23.54
C SER A 20 -8.30 -2.81 22.40
N LEU A 21 -7.01 -3.08 22.68
CA LEU A 21 -5.96 -3.20 21.65
C LEU A 21 -6.29 -4.16 20.50
N PRO A 22 -6.81 -5.40 20.70
CA PRO A 22 -7.17 -6.29 19.60
C PRO A 22 -8.34 -5.77 18.76
N VAL A 23 -9.33 -5.09 19.38
CA VAL A 23 -10.47 -4.47 18.68
C VAL A 23 -10.00 -3.33 17.78
N ILE A 24 -9.07 -2.51 18.27
CA ILE A 24 -8.49 -1.40 17.50
C ILE A 24 -7.54 -1.92 16.41
N ARG A 25 -6.76 -2.97 16.68
CA ARG A 25 -5.91 -3.65 15.68
C ARG A 25 -6.73 -4.27 14.55
N GLY A 26 -7.91 -4.83 14.84
CA GLY A 26 -8.82 -5.38 13.83
C GLY A 26 -9.42 -4.33 12.90
N LYS A 27 -9.73 -3.13 13.41
CA LYS A 27 -10.36 -2.05 12.63
C LYS A 27 -9.39 -1.21 11.80
N ARG A 28 -8.09 -1.21 12.12
CA ARG A 28 -7.05 -0.49 11.34
C ARG A 28 -6.62 -1.19 10.04
N ARG A 29 -7.14 -2.38 9.70
CA ARG A 29 -6.95 -2.98 8.37
C ARG A 29 -7.76 -2.31 7.25
N GLY A 30 -8.66 -1.38 7.57
CA GLY A 30 -9.55 -0.74 6.58
C GLY A 30 -9.27 0.74 6.26
N ARG A 31 -8.28 1.39 6.87
CA ARG A 31 -8.06 2.85 6.68
C ARG A 31 -6.63 3.34 6.91
N SER A 32 -5.66 2.64 6.31
CA SER A 32 -4.33 3.15 5.91
C SER A 32 -4.09 2.56 4.52
N SER A 33 -4.49 3.22 3.45
CA SER A 33 -3.59 4.11 2.68
C SER A 33 -2.30 4.50 3.41
N ALA A 34 -1.19 4.12 2.79
CA ALA A 34 0.22 4.33 3.16
C ALA A 34 0.79 3.48 4.31
N GLU A 35 1.78 2.68 3.91
CA GLU A 35 2.87 2.08 4.69
C GLU A 35 2.61 0.72 5.36
N GLY A 36 3.19 -0.33 4.76
CA GLY A 36 3.28 -1.67 5.35
C GLY A 36 2.80 -2.81 4.46
N GLU A 37 3.10 -2.78 3.16
CA GLU A 37 3.05 -3.99 2.34
C GLU A 37 4.41 -4.69 2.49
N GLU A 38 4.40 -5.89 3.08
CA GLU A 38 5.54 -6.80 3.02
C GLU A 38 5.73 -7.17 1.55
N VAL A 39 6.58 -6.40 0.87
CA VAL A 39 7.02 -6.65 -0.50
C VAL A 39 7.73 -8.00 -0.47
N ARG A 40 7.01 -9.06 -0.78
CA ARG A 40 7.62 -10.32 -1.21
C ARG A 40 8.61 -9.93 -2.29
N ALA A 41 9.89 -10.20 -2.04
CA ALA A 41 10.96 -9.96 -2.99
C ALA A 41 10.65 -10.73 -4.28
N VAL A 42 9.96 -10.07 -5.22
CA VAL A 42 9.85 -10.53 -6.60
C VAL A 42 11.28 -10.45 -7.12
N ARG A 43 11.87 -11.62 -7.38
CA ARG A 43 13.16 -11.71 -8.05
C ARG A 43 13.07 -10.89 -9.32
N THR A 44 13.71 -9.72 -9.33
CA THR A 44 13.84 -8.90 -10.52
C THR A 44 14.64 -9.71 -11.52
N ILE A 45 13.94 -10.37 -12.44
CA ILE A 45 14.56 -10.78 -13.69
C ILE A 45 14.96 -9.45 -14.33
N GLN A 46 16.24 -9.08 -14.24
CA GLN A 46 16.84 -8.03 -15.05
C GLN A 46 16.77 -8.51 -16.50
N GLN A 47 15.60 -8.40 -17.11
CA GLN A 47 15.54 -8.26 -18.55
C GLN A 47 15.91 -6.81 -18.82
N ASP A 48 17.11 -6.65 -19.39
CA ASP A 48 17.61 -5.43 -20.04
C ASP A 48 16.78 -5.13 -21.31
N SER A 49 15.47 -5.26 -21.20
CA SER A 49 14.51 -4.87 -22.21
C SER A 49 14.16 -3.43 -21.90
N GLU A 50 14.47 -2.55 -22.85
CA GLU A 50 14.05 -1.16 -22.89
C GLU A 50 12.62 -1.04 -22.35
N LYS A 51 12.44 -0.32 -21.23
CA LYS A 51 11.16 -0.24 -20.54
C LYS A 51 10.23 0.60 -21.39
N VAL A 52 9.34 -0.02 -22.15
CA VAL A 52 8.42 0.70 -23.06
C VAL A 52 7.01 0.71 -22.48
N CYS A 53 6.32 1.86 -22.58
CA CYS A 53 4.92 1.94 -22.16
C CYS A 53 4.05 1.04 -23.06
N PRO A 54 3.25 0.11 -22.50
CA PRO A 54 2.39 -0.74 -23.32
C PRO A 54 1.23 0.03 -23.99
N VAL A 55 0.91 1.23 -23.48
CA VAL A 55 -0.21 2.04 -23.98
C VAL A 55 0.24 3.01 -25.09
N CYS A 56 1.26 3.82 -24.82
CA CYS A 56 1.72 4.86 -25.75
C CYS A 56 3.06 4.57 -26.43
N LYS A 57 3.71 3.45 -26.10
CA LYS A 57 5.02 3.03 -26.63
C LYS A 57 6.17 4.02 -26.38
N THR A 58 5.98 4.99 -25.50
CA THR A 58 7.05 5.89 -25.07
C THR A 58 8.07 5.10 -24.24
N PRO A 59 9.39 5.29 -24.44
CA PRO A 59 10.41 4.71 -23.57
C PRO A 59 10.30 5.34 -22.16
N LEU A 60 10.33 4.50 -21.13
CA LEU A 60 10.34 4.86 -19.72
C LEU A 60 11.75 4.72 -19.16
N SER A 61 12.14 5.69 -18.35
CA SER A 61 13.29 5.60 -17.45
C SER A 61 12.91 4.87 -16.15
N ASP A 62 13.89 4.52 -15.32
CA ASP A 62 13.69 3.92 -14.00
C ASP A 62 12.88 4.82 -13.04
N GLU A 63 12.89 6.12 -13.29
CA GLU A 63 12.14 7.14 -12.54
C GLU A 63 10.68 7.27 -12.97
N ASP A 64 10.33 6.74 -14.16
CA ASP A 64 9.01 6.89 -14.74
C ASP A 64 8.03 5.87 -14.16
N VAL A 65 6.82 6.35 -13.81
CA VAL A 65 5.79 5.52 -13.19
C VAL A 65 4.73 5.05 -14.19
N VAL A 66 4.26 3.81 -14.00
CA VAL A 66 3.11 3.23 -14.71
C VAL A 66 1.95 3.07 -13.74
N TYR A 67 0.81 3.66 -14.09
CA TYR A 67 -0.42 3.54 -13.30
C TYR A 67 -1.12 2.24 -13.63
N VAL A 68 -1.36 1.44 -12.60
CA VAL A 68 -2.11 0.18 -12.69
C VAL A 68 -3.28 0.19 -11.72
N LYS A 69 -4.34 -0.52 -12.06
CA LYS A 69 -5.47 -0.79 -11.16
C LYS A 69 -5.67 -2.29 -11.04
N THR A 70 -5.50 -2.79 -9.83
CA THR A 70 -5.71 -4.20 -9.50
C THR A 70 -7.17 -4.43 -9.10
N TYR A 71 -7.78 -5.45 -9.65
CA TYR A 71 -9.10 -5.92 -9.27
C TYR A 71 -8.97 -7.33 -8.71
N LYS A 72 -9.45 -7.50 -7.48
CA LYS A 72 -9.59 -8.83 -6.90
C LYS A 72 -10.82 -9.49 -7.47
N ALA A 73 -10.63 -10.54 -8.26
CA ALA A 73 -11.69 -11.32 -8.87
C ALA A 73 -11.34 -12.80 -8.69
N GLU A 74 -12.32 -13.65 -8.41
CA GLU A 74 -12.12 -15.09 -8.45
C GLU A 74 -12.27 -15.55 -9.91
N PRO A 75 -11.37 -16.39 -10.45
CA PRO A 75 -10.33 -17.19 -9.79
C PRO A 75 -8.96 -16.50 -9.65
N GLU A 76 -8.70 -15.38 -10.36
CA GLU A 76 -7.40 -14.72 -10.40
C GLU A 76 -7.52 -13.20 -10.37
N ASP A 77 -6.61 -12.56 -9.64
CA ASP A 77 -6.47 -11.11 -9.59
C ASP A 77 -6.14 -10.55 -10.99
N LYS A 78 -6.89 -9.55 -11.41
CA LYS A 78 -6.69 -8.89 -12.72
C LYS A 78 -5.97 -7.57 -12.52
N VAL A 79 -4.89 -7.38 -13.27
CA VAL A 79 -4.16 -6.11 -13.31
C VAL A 79 -4.51 -5.38 -14.59
N PHE A 80 -5.13 -4.20 -14.47
CA PHE A 80 -5.38 -3.31 -15.59
C PHE A 80 -4.32 -2.22 -15.64
N ILE A 81 -3.55 -2.21 -16.72
CA ILE A 81 -2.55 -1.17 -16.96
C ILE A 81 -3.27 0.03 -17.59
N LYS A 82 -3.24 1.17 -16.90
CA LYS A 82 -3.89 2.40 -17.38
C LYS A 82 -2.99 3.20 -18.32
N GLY A 83 -1.68 3.18 -18.05
CA GLY A 83 -0.69 3.92 -18.84
C GLY A 83 0.44 4.50 -18.00
N CYS A 84 1.44 5.08 -18.66
CA CYS A 84 2.51 5.82 -17.99
C CYS A 84 2.07 7.25 -17.64
N SER A 85 2.91 7.97 -16.91
CA SER A 85 2.67 9.36 -16.54
C SER A 85 2.47 10.33 -17.71
N TYR A 86 2.92 9.99 -18.92
CA TYR A 86 2.76 10.85 -20.10
C TYR A 86 1.48 10.63 -20.88
N CYS A 87 0.86 9.45 -20.78
CA CYS A 87 -0.39 9.13 -21.51
C CYS A 87 -1.61 9.10 -20.60
N TYR A 88 -1.42 8.86 -19.31
CA TYR A 88 -2.48 8.85 -18.32
C TYR A 88 -2.71 10.22 -17.68
N ASP A 89 -1.65 11.02 -17.50
CA ASP A 89 -1.75 12.38 -16.99
C ASP A 89 -1.52 13.39 -18.14
N PRO A 90 -2.57 14.11 -18.57
CA PRO A 90 -2.44 15.08 -19.67
C PRO A 90 -1.57 16.29 -19.31
N ASN A 91 -1.24 16.51 -18.03
CA ASN A 91 -0.41 17.63 -17.59
C ASN A 91 1.10 17.35 -17.65
N LYS A 92 1.54 16.11 -17.92
CA LYS A 92 2.96 15.82 -18.12
C LYS A 92 3.33 15.84 -19.60
N SER A 93 4.23 16.75 -19.97
CA SER A 93 4.81 16.79 -21.32
C SER A 93 5.62 15.52 -21.58
N ARG A 94 5.40 14.88 -22.73
CA ARG A 94 6.20 13.72 -23.18
C ARG A 94 7.69 14.09 -23.17
N ARG A 95 8.54 13.19 -22.64
CA ARG A 95 9.98 13.23 -22.93
C ARG A 95 10.13 13.01 -24.44
N GLY A 96 10.50 14.07 -25.14
CA GLY A 96 10.86 14.06 -26.55
C GLY A 96 12.32 13.71 -26.74
#